data_AF-B0N7N4-F1
#
_entry.id   AF-B0N7N4-F1
#
_cell.length_a   1.000
_cell.length_b   1.000
_cell.length_c   1.000
_cell.angle_alpha   90.00
_cell.angle_beta   90.00
_cell.angle_gamma   90.00
#
_symmetry.space_group_name_H-M   'P 1'
#
loop_
_entity.id
_entity.type
_entity.pdbx_description
1 polymer ?
#
loop_
_entity_poly.entity_id
_entity_poly.type
_entity_poly.pdbx_seq_one_letter_code
_entity_poly.pdbx_strand_id
1 'polypeptide(L)'
;MDMIEVSTIDYLPGYRITKSLGIVFSSKIMNQAIASDNTNIEEMLDTARQEAMAETVAQASRRHASAIINVRFTTTNLGNNMIECQVSGMAVKAEKIDE
;
A
#
# COMPACT_ATOMS: atom_id res chain seq x y z
N MET A 1 15.36 8.09 -8.76
CA MET A 1 14.23 8.48 -7.90
C MET A 1 14.41 7.66 -6.65
N ASP A 2 14.63 8.29 -5.50
CA ASP A 2 14.90 7.54 -4.27
C ASP A 2 13.71 6.63 -3.95
N MET A 3 14.01 5.40 -3.57
CA MET A 3 13.02 4.41 -3.19
C MET A 3 12.30 4.88 -1.91
N ILE A 4 10.97 4.85 -1.91
CA ILE A 4 10.19 5.15 -0.70
C ILE A 4 10.21 3.91 0.20
N GLU A 5 10.65 4.07 1.44
CA GLU A 5 10.62 3.00 2.44
C GLU A 5 9.20 2.70 2.88
N VAL A 6 8.84 1.42 3.01
CA VAL A 6 7.49 0.99 3.37
C VAL A 6 7.57 0.05 4.55
N SER A 7 6.79 0.33 5.59
CA SER A 7 6.76 -0.48 6.79
C SER A 7 5.36 -0.64 7.37
N THR A 8 5.10 -1.82 7.93
CA THR A 8 3.87 -2.13 8.67
C THR A 8 3.92 -1.67 10.13
N ILE A 9 5.12 -1.40 10.68
CA ILE A 9 5.29 -0.81 12.00
C ILE A 9 5.21 0.72 11.95
N ASP A 10 5.07 1.37 13.11
CA ASP A 10 4.86 2.81 13.28
C ASP A 10 6.15 3.64 13.39
N TYR A 11 7.32 3.00 13.27
CA TYR A 11 8.63 3.64 13.21
C TYR A 11 9.54 2.96 12.19
N LEU A 12 10.68 3.58 11.89
CA LEU A 12 11.70 3.02 11.01
C LEU A 12 13.02 2.90 11.79
N PRO A 13 13.54 1.68 12.02
CA PRO A 13 14.81 1.50 12.72
C PRO A 13 15.96 2.27 12.05
N GLY A 14 16.70 3.05 12.83
CA GLY A 14 17.79 3.89 12.32
C GLY A 14 17.35 5.22 11.68
N TYR A 15 16.05 5.54 11.70
CA TYR A 15 15.52 6.80 11.19
C TYR A 15 14.67 7.52 12.24
N ARG A 16 14.66 8.85 12.16
CA ARG A 16 13.74 9.72 12.90
C ARG A 16 12.68 10.23 11.94
N ILE A 17 11.40 10.04 12.29
CA ILE A 17 10.29 10.67 11.58
C ILE A 17 10.28 12.17 11.92
N THR A 18 10.40 13.04 10.91
CA THR A 18 10.48 14.49 11.07
C THR A 18 9.20 15.22 10.70
N LYS A 19 8.34 14.61 9.89
CA LYS A 19 7.06 15.22 9.50
C LYS A 19 6.02 14.17 9.08
N SER A 20 4.77 14.35 9.50
CA SER A 20 3.63 13.65 8.90
C SER A 20 3.12 14.40 7.66
N LEU A 21 2.87 13.64 6.58
CA LEU A 21 2.36 14.15 5.30
C LEU A 21 0.92 13.68 5.03
N GLY A 22 0.28 13.09 6.04
CA GLY A 22 -1.10 12.62 5.98
C GLY A 22 -1.24 11.18 5.50
N ILE A 23 -2.48 10.71 5.54
CA ILE A 23 -2.85 9.34 5.19
C ILE A 23 -2.77 9.18 3.66
N VAL A 24 -2.23 8.03 3.25
CA VAL A 24 -2.26 7.54 1.87
C VAL A 24 -3.03 6.24 1.83
N PHE A 25 -3.86 6.05 0.82
CA PHE A 25 -4.69 4.87 0.69
C PHE A 25 -5.12 4.64 -0.76
N SER A 26 -5.39 3.40 -1.12
CA SER A 26 -5.90 3.00 -2.43
C SER A 26 -6.67 1.69 -2.31
N SER A 27 -7.46 1.36 -3.33
CA SER A 27 -8.06 0.04 -3.44
C SER A 27 -8.15 -0.44 -4.88
N LYS A 28 -8.23 -1.76 -5.03
CA LYS A 28 -8.51 -2.45 -6.30
C LYS A 28 -9.63 -3.45 -6.06
N ILE A 29 -10.62 -3.43 -6.96
CA ILE A 29 -11.74 -4.36 -6.92
C ILE A 29 -11.50 -5.40 -8.02
N MET A 30 -11.40 -6.66 -7.62
CA MET A 30 -11.39 -7.78 -8.55
C MET A 30 -12.83 -8.26 -8.75
N ASN A 31 -13.16 -8.69 -9.97
CA ASN A 31 -14.40 -9.39 -10.26
C ASN A 31 -14.08 -10.83 -10.66
N GLN A 32 -14.37 -11.78 -9.78
CA GLN A 32 -14.17 -13.21 -10.02
C GLN A 32 -15.12 -13.77 -11.09
N ALA A 33 -16.22 -13.08 -11.43
CA ALA A 33 -17.07 -13.51 -12.54
C ALA A 33 -16.40 -13.32 -13.92
N ILE A 34 -15.33 -12.51 -14.00
CA ILE A 34 -14.51 -12.33 -15.21
C ILE A 34 -13.37 -13.37 -15.25
N ALA A 35 -13.16 -14.10 -14.15
CA ALA A 35 -12.19 -15.17 -14.08
C ALA A 35 -12.71 -16.37 -14.88
N SER A 36 -12.01 -16.73 -15.97
CA SER A 36 -12.22 -17.99 -16.68
C SER A 36 -11.97 -19.21 -15.77
N ASP A 37 -12.45 -20.39 -16.15
CA ASP A 37 -12.32 -21.64 -15.36
C ASP A 37 -10.88 -22.01 -14.96
N ASN A 38 -9.86 -21.48 -15.64
CA ASN A 38 -8.44 -21.73 -15.35
C ASN A 38 -7.74 -20.58 -14.59
N THR A 39 -8.49 -19.61 -14.11
CA THR A 39 -7.89 -18.40 -13.52
C THR A 39 -7.44 -18.67 -12.09
N ASN A 40 -6.16 -18.40 -11.81
CA ASN A 40 -5.63 -18.48 -10.46
C ASN A 40 -6.08 -17.27 -9.64
N ILE A 41 -7.06 -17.46 -8.76
CA ILE A 41 -7.62 -16.41 -7.90
C ILE A 41 -6.54 -15.80 -6.98
N GLU A 42 -5.55 -16.60 -6.55
CA GLU A 42 -4.46 -16.11 -5.72
C GLU A 42 -3.57 -15.12 -6.48
N GLU A 43 -3.25 -15.39 -7.74
CA GLU A 43 -2.49 -14.48 -8.61
C GLU A 43 -3.26 -13.19 -8.90
N MET A 44 -4.57 -13.28 -9.12
CA MET A 44 -5.39 -12.09 -9.30
C MET A 44 -5.45 -11.23 -8.02
N LEU A 45 -5.57 -11.87 -6.85
CA LEU A 45 -5.54 -11.17 -5.55
C LEU A 45 -4.18 -10.50 -5.32
N ASP A 46 -3.09 -11.19 -5.65
CA ASP A 46 -1.75 -10.65 -5.51
C ASP A 46 -1.53 -9.46 -6.44
N THR A 47 -1.94 -9.57 -7.70
CA THR A 47 -1.93 -8.47 -8.68
C THR A 47 -2.70 -7.27 -8.16
N ALA A 48 -3.93 -7.46 -7.68
CA ALA A 48 -4.74 -6.38 -7.12
C ALA A 48 -4.08 -5.70 -5.91
N ARG A 49 -3.40 -6.46 -5.03
CA ARG A 49 -2.63 -5.89 -3.91
C ARG A 49 -1.43 -5.09 -4.39
N GLN A 50 -0.66 -5.60 -5.35
CA GLN A 50 0.50 -4.91 -5.90
C GLN A 50 0.11 -3.60 -6.59
N GLU A 51 -0.98 -3.60 -7.37
CA GLU A 51 -1.50 -2.40 -8.03
C GLU A 51 -2.02 -1.37 -7.02
N ALA A 52 -2.76 -1.80 -5.99
CA ALA A 52 -3.18 -0.92 -4.91
C ALA A 52 -1.94 -0.33 -4.22
N MET A 53 -0.96 -1.16 -3.87
CA MET A 53 0.28 -0.74 -3.22
C MET A 53 1.04 0.30 -4.06
N ALA A 54 1.20 0.07 -5.36
CA ALA A 54 1.85 1.00 -6.28
C ALA A 54 1.14 2.37 -6.31
N GLU A 55 -0.18 2.40 -6.30
CA GLU A 55 -0.97 3.64 -6.25
C GLU A 55 -0.81 4.38 -4.91
N THR A 56 -0.75 3.64 -3.79
CA THR A 56 -0.46 4.19 -2.46
C THR A 56 0.96 4.78 -2.39
N VAL A 57 1.95 4.11 -2.98
CA VAL A 57 3.32 4.63 -3.11
C VAL A 57 3.35 5.89 -3.97
N ALA A 58 2.70 5.89 -5.14
CA ALA A 58 2.64 7.06 -6.01
C ALA A 58 1.98 8.26 -5.31
N GLN A 59 0.96 8.03 -4.49
CA GLN A 59 0.35 9.03 -3.62
C GLN A 59 1.35 9.62 -2.62
N ALA A 60 2.19 8.80 -1.98
CA ALA A 60 3.23 9.25 -1.06
C ALA A 60 4.34 10.02 -1.80
N SER A 61 4.75 9.54 -2.99
CA SER A 61 5.74 10.21 -3.84
C SER A 61 5.30 11.62 -4.26
N ARG A 62 4.03 11.80 -4.65
CA ARG A 62 3.47 13.12 -4.98
C ARG A 62 3.48 14.10 -3.80
N ARG A 63 3.51 13.58 -2.57
CA ARG A 63 3.63 14.37 -1.34
C ARG A 63 5.08 14.56 -0.90
N HIS A 64 6.03 14.09 -1.71
CA HIS A 64 7.46 14.05 -1.41
C HIS A 64 7.79 13.27 -0.12
N ALA A 65 7.02 12.23 0.21
CA ALA A 65 7.34 11.37 1.35
C ALA A 65 8.67 10.63 1.11
N SER A 66 9.43 10.36 2.18
CA SER A 66 10.54 9.41 2.12
C SER A 66 10.15 8.03 2.64
N ALA A 67 9.02 7.92 3.36
CA ALA A 67 8.49 6.63 3.78
C ALA A 67 6.96 6.59 3.94
N ILE A 68 6.42 5.38 3.99
CA ILE A 68 5.06 5.06 4.43
C ILE A 68 5.15 4.08 5.60
N ILE A 69 4.63 4.48 6.76
CA ILE A 69 4.59 3.66 7.98
C ILE A 69 3.16 3.24 8.30
N ASN A 70 2.98 2.32 9.24
CA ASN A 70 1.67 1.79 9.64
C ASN A 70 0.87 1.27 8.43
N VAL A 71 1.54 0.63 7.48
CA VAL A 71 0.85 0.09 6.30
C VAL A 71 -0.06 -1.07 6.69
N ARG A 72 -1.30 -1.04 6.20
CA ARG A 72 -2.32 -2.06 6.42
C ARG A 72 -2.93 -2.48 5.09
N PHE A 73 -3.05 -3.80 4.95
CA PHE A 73 -3.80 -4.42 3.86
C PHE A 73 -5.15 -4.88 4.41
N THR A 74 -6.22 -4.65 3.66
CA THR A 74 -7.56 -5.11 4.00
C THR A 74 -8.19 -5.75 2.79
N THR A 75 -8.73 -6.96 2.97
CA THR A 75 -9.46 -7.68 1.91
C THR A 75 -10.92 -7.76 2.32
N THR A 76 -11.82 -7.24 1.50
CA THR A 76 -13.25 -7.20 1.79
C THR A 76 -14.01 -7.96 0.70
N ASN A 77 -14.88 -8.90 1.10
CA ASN A 77 -15.83 -9.51 0.17
C ASN A 77 -17.01 -8.53 -0.03
N LEU A 78 -17.17 -8.03 -1.24
CA LEU A 78 -18.23 -7.07 -1.58
C LEU A 78 -19.54 -7.76 -2.01
N GLY A 79 -19.56 -9.09 -2.05
CA GLY A 79 -20.63 -9.88 -2.65
C GLY A 79 -20.54 -9.90 -4.19
N ASN A 80 -21.47 -10.60 -4.83
CA ASN A 80 -21.57 -10.71 -6.29
C ASN A 80 -20.24 -11.05 -6.98
N ASN A 81 -19.48 -12.01 -6.42
CA ASN A 81 -18.17 -12.45 -6.92
C ASN A 81 -17.11 -11.33 -6.96
N MET A 82 -17.27 -10.26 -6.16
CA MET A 82 -16.29 -9.17 -6.09
C MET A 82 -15.53 -9.18 -4.76
N ILE A 83 -14.23 -8.94 -4.85
CA ILE A 83 -13.35 -8.75 -3.70
C ILE A 83 -12.62 -7.42 -3.85
N GLU A 84 -12.57 -6.63 -2.80
CA GLU A 84 -11.77 -5.42 -2.70
C GLU A 84 -10.47 -5.70 -1.94
N CYS A 85 -9.34 -5.30 -2.51
CA CYS A 85 -8.06 -5.20 -1.84
C CYS A 85 -7.76 -3.73 -1.58
N GLN A 86 -7.66 -3.34 -0.31
CA GLN A 86 -7.34 -1.98 0.13
C GLN A 86 -5.93 -1.96 0.74
N VAL A 87 -5.22 -0.86 0.50
CA VAL A 87 -3.93 -0.54 1.13
C VAL A 87 -4.05 0.84 1.74
N SER A 88 -3.59 1.01 2.98
CA SER A 88 -3.54 2.32 3.64
C SER A 88 -2.28 2.44 4.49
N GLY A 89 -1.85 3.68 4.76
CA GLY A 89 -0.71 3.97 5.63
C GLY A 89 -0.54 5.47 5.87
N MET A 90 0.52 5.84 6.60
CA MET A 90 0.87 7.23 6.89
C MET A 90 2.12 7.62 6.09
N ALA A 91 1.99 8.59 5.19
CA ALA A 91 3.14 9.15 4.49
C ALA A 91 3.91 10.08 5.43
N VAL A 92 5.24 9.92 5.47
CA VAL A 92 6.11 10.68 6.37
C VAL A 92 7.39 11.15 5.69
N LYS A 93 8.01 12.18 6.28
CA LYS A 93 9.44 12.43 6.15
C LYS A 93 10.17 11.71 7.28
N ALA A 94 11.18 10.95 6.91
CA ALA A 94 12.11 10.27 7.79
C ALA A 94 13.55 10.61 7.36
N GLU A 95 14.40 10.85 8.35
CA GLU A 95 15.83 11.18 8.20
C GLU A 95 16.66 10.15 8.97
N LYS A 96 17.81 9.75 8.43
CA LYS A 96 18.70 8.79 9.09
C LYS A 96 19.24 9.43 10.37
N ILE A 97 19.30 8.65 11.46
CA ILE A 97 19.95 9.09 12.70
C ILE A 97 21.44 8.82 12.52
N ASP A 98 22.25 9.88 12.52
CA ASP A 98 23.72 9.74 12.55
C ASP A 98 24.12 9.22 13.94
N GLU A 99 25.06 8.25 13.96
CA GLU A 99 25.66 7.71 15.19
C GLU A 99 26.66 8.68 15.83
#